data_AF-A0AAV2DD50-F1
#
_entry.id   AF-A0AAV2DD50-F1
#
_cell.length_a   1.000
_cell.length_b   1.000
_cell.length_c   1.000
_cell.angle_alpha   90.00
_cell.angle_beta   90.00
_cell.angle_gamma   90.00
#
_symmetry.space_group_name_H-M   'P 1'
#
loop_
_entity.id
_entity.type
_entity.pdbx_description
1 polymer ?
#
loop_
_entity_poly.entity_id
_entity_poly.type
_entity_poly.pdbx_seq_one_letter_code
_entity_poly.pdbx_strand_id
1 'polypeptide(L)'
;MAIVWASNCDDSWKSLPGLCRTELFFGRAIESQAAVREKKVSEMVEFLAARKGKVVDIGAIVLTTIFNSMCNLFFSEDLLGLEDTKGKASGLKSYIWILMELATALNIADFYPVLGHLEPQGLK
;
A
#
# COMPACT_ATOMS: atom_id res chain seq x y z
N MET A 1 -7.39 7.54 -1.03
CA MET A 1 -6.48 8.30 -0.12
C MET A 1 -7.18 9.48 0.56
N ALA A 2 -8.06 10.22 -0.12
CA ALA A 2 -8.86 11.26 0.55
C ALA A 2 -9.71 10.69 1.71
N ILE A 3 -10.28 9.48 1.58
CA ILE A 3 -11.16 8.79 2.57
C ILE A 3 -10.49 8.44 3.91
N VAL A 4 -9.18 8.59 4.07
CA VAL A 4 -8.52 8.29 5.36
C VAL A 4 -8.17 9.57 6.12
N TRP A 5 -8.05 10.69 5.41
CA TRP A 5 -7.42 11.91 5.93
C TRP A 5 -8.29 13.16 5.81
N ALA A 6 -9.59 13.05 5.48
CA ALA A 6 -10.41 14.25 5.46
C ALA A 6 -10.64 14.74 6.88
N SER A 7 -10.27 16.00 7.10
CA SER A 7 -10.46 16.70 8.36
C SER A 7 -11.94 16.96 8.68
N ASN A 8 -12.80 16.98 7.66
CA ASN A 8 -14.22 17.28 7.79
C ASN A 8 -15.08 16.24 7.06
N CYS A 9 -16.07 15.69 7.78
CA CYS A 9 -17.01 14.68 7.30
C CYS A 9 -18.20 15.35 6.57
N ASP A 10 -17.91 16.02 5.45
CA ASP A 10 -18.93 16.69 4.62
C ASP A 10 -19.64 15.71 3.65
N ASP A 11 -20.60 16.18 2.87
CA ASP A 11 -21.34 15.31 1.95
C ASP A 11 -20.47 14.78 0.79
N SER A 12 -19.38 15.48 0.47
CA SER A 12 -18.36 15.03 -0.48
C SER A 12 -17.58 13.83 0.07
N TRP A 13 -17.20 13.87 1.35
CA TRP A 13 -16.62 12.74 2.07
C TRP A 13 -17.53 11.52 2.09
N LYS A 14 -18.82 11.71 2.37
CA LYS A 14 -19.79 10.60 2.43
C LYS A 14 -19.99 9.93 1.07
N SER A 15 -19.85 10.67 -0.02
CA SER A 15 -20.02 10.13 -1.39
C SER A 15 -18.79 9.41 -1.94
N LEU A 16 -17.59 9.75 -1.44
CA LEU A 16 -16.31 9.16 -1.85
C LEU A 16 -16.26 7.61 -1.75
N PRO A 17 -16.69 6.96 -0.65
CA PRO A 17 -16.76 5.49 -0.60
C PRO A 17 -17.70 4.90 -1.66
N GLY A 18 -18.81 5.58 -1.96
CA GLY A 18 -19.73 5.19 -3.03
C GLY A 18 -19.05 5.26 -4.40
N LEU A 19 -18.40 6.37 -4.70
CA LEU A 19 -17.65 6.58 -5.94
C LEU A 19 -16.51 5.55 -6.11
N CYS A 20 -15.77 5.27 -5.03
CA CYS A 20 -14.74 4.24 -5.05
C CYS A 20 -15.34 2.86 -5.39
N ARG A 21 -16.52 2.52 -4.86
CA ARG A 21 -17.17 1.24 -5.17
C ARG A 21 -17.74 1.17 -6.59
N THR A 22 -18.24 2.28 -7.13
CA THR A 22 -18.88 2.30 -8.46
C THR A 22 -17.89 2.46 -9.61
N GLU A 23 -16.80 3.21 -9.41
CA GLU A 23 -15.86 3.55 -10.48
C GLU A 23 -14.51 2.84 -10.34
N LEU A 24 -13.96 2.74 -9.12
CA LEU A 24 -12.57 2.29 -8.90
C LEU A 24 -12.47 0.80 -8.53
N PHE A 25 -13.46 0.29 -7.79
CA PHE A 25 -13.49 -1.06 -7.24
C PHE A 25 -14.77 -1.81 -7.62
N PHE A 26 -15.40 -1.41 -8.73
CA PHE A 26 -16.56 -2.12 -9.23
C PHE A 26 -16.16 -3.56 -9.58
N GLY A 27 -17.04 -4.54 -9.29
CA GLY A 27 -16.71 -5.96 -9.43
C GLY A 27 -16.10 -6.33 -10.79
N ARG A 28 -16.59 -5.71 -11.88
CA ARG A 28 -16.03 -5.91 -13.23
C ARG A 28 -14.62 -5.36 -13.42
N ALA A 29 -14.27 -4.23 -12.80
CA ALA A 29 -12.92 -3.67 -12.87
C ALA A 29 -11.91 -4.51 -12.06
N ILE A 30 -12.34 -5.08 -10.93
CA ILE A 30 -11.54 -6.02 -10.15
C ILE A 30 -11.35 -7.34 -10.92
N GLU A 31 -12.40 -7.83 -11.58
CA GLU A 31 -12.35 -9.07 -12.36
C GLU A 31 -11.50 -8.92 -13.62
N SER A 32 -11.60 -7.78 -14.34
CA SER A 32 -10.75 -7.51 -15.51
C SER A 32 -9.26 -7.42 -15.16
N GLN A 33 -8.94 -7.15 -13.90
CA GLN A 33 -7.57 -7.05 -13.37
C GLN A 33 -7.10 -8.34 -12.69
N ALA A 34 -7.87 -9.44 -12.75
CA ALA A 34 -7.48 -10.71 -12.16
C ALA A 34 -6.16 -11.25 -12.74
N ALA A 35 -6.00 -11.18 -14.06
CA ALA A 35 -4.78 -11.62 -14.73
C ALA A 35 -3.54 -10.80 -14.30
N VAL A 36 -3.70 -9.51 -14.06
CA VAL A 36 -2.62 -8.65 -13.55
C VAL A 36 -2.24 -9.04 -12.12
N ARG A 37 -3.22 -9.31 -11.25
CA ARG A 37 -2.95 -9.78 -9.89
C ARG A 37 -2.24 -11.13 -9.89
N GLU A 38 -2.70 -12.08 -10.70
CA GLU A 38 -2.02 -13.38 -10.85
C GLU A 38 -0.58 -13.19 -11.33
N LYS A 39 -0.34 -12.32 -12.31
CA LYS A 39 1.01 -11.99 -12.77
C LYS A 39 1.87 -11.44 -11.63
N LYS A 40 1.37 -10.48 -10.84
CA LYS A 40 2.10 -9.88 -9.71
C LYS A 40 2.44 -10.91 -8.63
N VAL A 41 1.52 -11.85 -8.36
CA VAL A 41 1.77 -12.96 -7.43
C VAL A 41 2.81 -13.93 -8.01
N SER A 42 2.75 -14.24 -9.30
CA SER A 42 3.78 -15.08 -9.96
C SER A 42 5.16 -14.46 -9.86
N GLU A 43 5.29 -13.15 -10.18
CA GLU A 43 6.55 -12.40 -10.05
C GLU A 43 7.09 -12.45 -8.62
N MET A 44 6.22 -12.32 -7.61
CA MET A 44 6.61 -12.44 -6.20
C MET A 44 7.11 -13.85 -5.86
N VAL A 45 6.42 -14.90 -6.32
CA VAL A 45 6.81 -16.29 -6.07
C VAL A 45 8.14 -16.61 -6.74
N GLU A 46 8.33 -16.20 -7.99
CA GLU A 46 9.60 -16.35 -8.72
C GLU A 46 10.74 -15.61 -8.01
N PHE A 47 10.49 -14.40 -7.53
CA PHE A 47 11.46 -13.60 -6.78
C PHE A 47 11.92 -14.30 -5.49
N LEU A 48 10.98 -14.89 -4.76
CA LEU A 48 11.26 -15.67 -3.54
C LEU A 48 11.98 -16.99 -3.86
N ALA A 49 11.56 -17.69 -4.91
CA ALA A 49 12.19 -18.93 -5.36
C ALA A 49 13.66 -18.73 -5.71
N ALA A 50 13.99 -17.63 -6.40
CA ALA A 50 15.37 -17.24 -6.72
C ALA A 50 16.24 -16.92 -5.48
N ARG A 51 15.62 -16.72 -4.31
CA ARG A 51 16.27 -16.40 -3.03
C ARG A 51 16.20 -17.54 -2.02
N LYS A 52 15.92 -18.76 -2.47
CA LYS A 52 15.89 -19.95 -1.60
C LYS A 52 17.17 -20.04 -0.75
N GLY A 53 16.99 -20.22 0.55
CA GLY A 53 18.07 -20.31 1.53
C GLY A 53 18.69 -18.98 1.96
N LYS A 54 18.17 -17.84 1.49
CA LYS A 54 18.60 -16.51 1.92
C LYS A 54 17.58 -15.91 2.90
N VAL A 55 18.05 -15.11 3.84
CA VAL A 55 17.18 -14.29 4.69
C VAL A 55 16.60 -13.17 3.83
N VAL A 56 15.27 -13.03 3.85
CA VAL A 56 14.53 -12.01 3.11
C VAL A 56 13.48 -11.37 4.02
N ASP A 57 13.16 -10.11 3.75
CA ASP A 57 12.04 -9.42 4.41
C ASP A 57 10.74 -9.74 3.65
N ILE A 58 10.02 -10.75 4.14
CA ILE A 58 8.75 -11.18 3.54
C ILE A 58 7.70 -10.06 3.61
N GLY A 59 7.69 -9.27 4.70
CA GLY A 59 6.74 -8.18 4.89
C GLY A 59 6.92 -7.11 3.81
N ALA A 60 8.16 -6.66 3.60
CA ALA A 60 8.50 -5.71 2.55
C ALA A 60 8.14 -6.22 1.15
N ILE A 61 8.42 -7.48 0.85
CA ILE A 61 8.11 -8.11 -0.44
C ILE A 61 6.61 -8.15 -0.69
N VAL A 62 5.84 -8.69 0.26
CA VAL A 62 4.37 -8.80 0.15
C VAL A 62 3.74 -7.41 0.04
N LEU A 63 4.19 -6.45 0.84
CA LEU A 63 3.70 -5.08 0.82
C LEU A 63 3.96 -4.41 -0.54
N THR A 64 5.16 -4.61 -1.11
CA THR A 64 5.51 -4.11 -2.45
C THR A 64 4.60 -4.73 -3.53
N THR A 65 4.36 -6.03 -3.47
CA THR A 65 3.47 -6.72 -4.43
C THR A 65 2.03 -6.22 -4.34
N ILE A 66 1.51 -6.01 -3.12
CA ILE A 66 0.17 -5.44 -2.91
C ILE A 66 0.11 -4.01 -3.47
N PHE A 67 1.12 -3.19 -3.19
CA PHE A 67 1.18 -1.82 -3.69
C PHE A 67 1.19 -1.77 -5.20
N ASN A 68 2.08 -2.52 -5.86
CA ASN A 68 2.15 -2.57 -7.30
C ASN A 68 0.86 -3.10 -7.92
N SER A 69 0.19 -4.07 -7.28
CA SER A 69 -1.12 -4.54 -7.75
C SER A 69 -2.18 -3.43 -7.72
N MET A 70 -2.16 -2.58 -6.69
CA MET A 70 -3.04 -1.39 -6.61
C MET A 70 -2.62 -0.29 -7.60
N CYS A 71 -1.32 -0.04 -7.77
CA CYS A 71 -0.83 0.93 -8.75
C CYS A 71 -1.15 0.49 -10.17
N ASN A 72 -1.11 -0.80 -10.47
CA ASN A 72 -1.55 -1.32 -11.75
C ASN A 72 -3.07 -1.17 -11.93
N LEU A 73 -3.85 -1.21 -10.84
CA LEU A 73 -5.28 -0.91 -10.87
C LEU A 73 -5.58 0.55 -11.27
N PHE A 74 -4.81 1.50 -10.74
CA PHE A 74 -5.06 2.93 -10.94
C PHE A 74 -4.31 3.56 -12.13
N PHE A 75 -3.09 3.10 -12.39
CA PHE A 75 -2.13 3.70 -13.30
C PHE A 75 -1.55 2.71 -14.31
N SER A 76 -1.89 1.42 -14.22
CA SER A 76 -1.34 0.35 -15.06
C SER A 76 0.20 0.22 -15.02
N GLU A 77 0.85 0.80 -14.01
CA GLU A 77 2.30 0.79 -13.84
C GLU A 77 2.73 0.27 -12.46
N ASP A 78 3.93 -0.30 -12.42
CA ASP A 78 4.61 -0.69 -11.18
C ASP A 78 5.49 0.46 -10.69
N LEU A 79 5.15 1.02 -9.54
CA LEU A 79 5.88 2.16 -8.98
C LEU A 79 7.07 1.73 -8.12
N LEU A 80 7.10 0.48 -7.64
CA LEU A 80 8.17 -0.05 -6.79
C LEU A 80 8.72 -1.36 -7.39
N GLY A 81 10.03 -1.57 -7.36
CA GLY A 81 10.64 -2.84 -7.70
C GLY A 81 10.72 -3.79 -6.50
N LEU A 82 10.66 -5.10 -6.70
CA LEU A 82 10.89 -6.08 -5.62
C LEU A 82 12.32 -6.04 -5.06
N GLU A 83 13.26 -5.45 -5.81
CA GLU A 83 14.63 -5.19 -5.36
C GLU A 83 14.82 -3.81 -4.72
N ASP A 84 13.81 -2.94 -4.80
CA ASP A 84 13.83 -1.61 -4.19
C ASP A 84 13.65 -1.78 -2.68
N THR A 85 14.75 -1.95 -1.97
CA THR A 85 14.75 -1.99 -0.50
C THR A 85 14.97 -0.59 0.07
N LYS A 86 14.56 -0.39 1.33
CA LYS A 86 14.88 0.80 2.14
C LYS A 86 16.33 1.24 1.92
N GLY A 87 16.52 2.49 1.50
CA GLY A 87 17.84 3.09 1.25
C GLY A 87 18.46 2.86 -0.14
N LYS A 88 17.86 2.01 -1.00
CA LYS A 88 18.31 1.83 -2.40
C LYS A 88 17.41 2.54 -3.41
N ALA A 89 16.14 2.77 -3.07
CA ALA A 89 15.23 3.55 -3.89
C ALA A 89 15.64 5.04 -3.89
N SER A 90 15.79 5.65 -5.07
CA SER A 90 16.07 7.09 -5.24
C SER A 90 14.89 7.82 -5.90
N GLY A 91 14.72 9.11 -5.60
CA GLY A 91 13.68 9.94 -6.22
C GLY A 91 12.27 9.63 -5.69
N LEU A 92 11.26 9.64 -6.56
CA LEU A 92 9.85 9.45 -6.18
C LEU A 92 9.60 8.14 -5.40
N LYS A 93 10.34 7.08 -5.74
CA LYS A 93 10.20 5.76 -5.11
C LYS A 93 10.54 5.76 -3.62
N SER A 94 11.51 6.56 -3.18
CA SER A 94 11.87 6.65 -1.75
C SER A 94 10.74 7.29 -0.94
N TYR A 95 10.11 8.33 -1.48
CA TYR A 95 8.97 8.99 -0.84
C TYR A 95 7.76 8.07 -0.77
N ILE A 96 7.47 7.32 -1.83
CA ILE A 96 6.40 6.31 -1.83
C ILE A 96 6.66 5.24 -0.76
N TRP A 97 7.90 4.76 -0.63
CA TRP A 97 8.27 3.80 0.40
C TRP A 97 8.04 4.33 1.82
N ILE A 98 8.47 5.57 2.09
CA ILE A 98 8.25 6.24 3.38
C ILE A 98 6.75 6.37 3.67
N LEU A 99 5.96 6.79 2.68
CA LEU A 99 4.51 6.88 2.78
C LEU A 99 3.87 5.51 3.09
N MET A 100 4.34 4.42 2.48
CA MET A 100 3.86 3.08 2.80
C MET A 100 4.21 2.65 4.22
N GLU A 101 5.45 2.89 4.67
CA GLU A 101 5.86 2.59 6.05
C GLU A 101 4.99 3.36 7.05
N LEU A 102 4.74 4.64 6.79
CA LEU A 102 3.91 5.50 7.65
C LEU A 102 2.43 5.07 7.63
N ALA A 103 1.88 4.77 6.45
CA ALA A 103 0.47 4.38 6.32
C ALA A 103 0.18 2.99 6.91
N THR A 104 1.20 2.12 7.01
CA THR A 104 1.07 0.78 7.60
C THR A 104 1.52 0.73 9.06
N ALA A 105 2.21 1.76 9.55
CA ALA A 105 2.51 1.90 10.96
C ALA A 105 1.20 2.08 11.73
N LEU A 106 0.78 1.05 12.47
CA LEU A 106 -0.35 1.13 13.39
C LEU A 106 -0.06 2.20 14.43
N ASN A 107 -0.80 3.32 14.44
CA ASN A 107 -0.70 4.30 15.51
C ASN A 107 -1.29 3.72 16.81
N ILE A 108 -0.40 3.41 17.76
CA ILE A 108 -0.79 2.79 19.04
C ILE A 108 -1.79 3.67 19.80
N ALA A 109 -1.70 4.99 19.65
CA ALA A 109 -2.65 5.94 20.26
C ALA A 109 -4.08 5.79 19.71
N ASP A 110 -4.25 5.32 18.47
CA ASP A 110 -5.57 5.09 17.86
C ASP A 110 -6.26 3.86 18.44
N PHE A 111 -5.50 2.88 18.97
CA PHE A 111 -6.04 1.68 19.61
C PHE A 111 -6.16 1.81 21.13
N TYR A 112 -5.29 2.63 21.74
CA TYR A 112 -5.24 2.85 23.18
C TYR A 112 -5.24 4.35 23.48
N PRO A 113 -6.42 4.99 23.61
CA PRO A 113 -6.54 6.44 23.80
C PRO A 113 -5.79 6.96 25.03
N VAL A 114 -5.63 6.12 26.06
CA VAL A 114 -4.83 6.40 27.27
C VAL A 114 -3.35 6.68 26.95
N LEU A 115 -2.82 6.12 25.88
CA LEU A 115 -1.44 6.33 25.44
C LEU A 115 -1.28 7.52 24.48
N GLY A 116 -2.37 8.23 24.15
CA GLY A 116 -2.34 9.37 23.24
C GLY A 116 -1.46 10.53 23.72
N HIS A 117 -1.28 10.67 25.04
CA HIS A 117 -0.42 11.71 25.62
C HIS A 117 1.08 11.36 25.59
N LEU A 118 1.42 10.10 25.31
CA LEU A 118 2.81 9.62 25.31
C LEU A 118 3.49 9.74 23.94
N GLU A 119 2.76 10.16 22.89
CA GLU A 119 3.23 10.29 21.50
C GLU A 119 4.24 9.19 21.08
N PRO A 120 3.87 7.90 21.14
CA PRO A 120 4.83 6.80 20.95
C PRO A 120 5.44 6.73 19.54
N GLN A 121 4.93 7.50 18.57
CA GLN A 121 5.38 7.48 17.18
C GLN A 121 6.12 8.74 16.72
N GLY A 122 6.17 9.79 17.54
CA GLY A 122 6.93 11.01 17.22
C GLY A 122 6.59 11.68 15.88
N LEU A 123 5.36 11.45 15.37
CA LEU A 123 4.87 12.03 14.13
C LEU A 123 4.37 13.45 14.42
N LYS A 124 5.16 14.45 14.04
CA LYS A 124 4.78 15.87 14.06
C LYS A 124 4.37 16.35 12.68
#